data_AF-A0A8T2V5F8-F1
#
_entry.id   AF-A0A8T2V5F8-F1
#
_cell.length_a   1.000
_cell.length_b   1.000
_cell.length_c   1.000
_cell.angle_alpha   90.00
_cell.angle_beta   90.00
_cell.angle_gamma   90.00
#
_symmetry.space_group_name_H-M   'P 1'
#
loop_
_entity.id
_entity.type
_entity.pdbx_description
1 polymer ?
#
loop_
_entity_poly.entity_id
_entity_poly.type
_entity_poly.pdbx_seq_one_letter_code
_entity_poly.pdbx_strand_id
1 'polypeptide(L)'
;MNFLNKFWENCGTKLNFILDGITTNDPTCCGIMWHMEHKGDHFPCSKGCSFYKFENRNGKLKLVYGRDVMEPVHKHGLGGLEAIKGVLDRHESC
;
A
#
# COMPACT_ATOMS: atom_id res chain seq x y z
N MET A 1 -0.87 -5.88 -16.67
CA MET A 1 -0.14 -6.88 -15.85
C MET A 1 1.40 -6.72 -15.96
N ASN A 2 1.93 -5.48 -16.06
CA ASN A 2 3.35 -5.27 -16.45
C ASN A 2 4.23 -4.55 -15.42
N PHE A 3 3.67 -3.89 -14.40
CA PHE A 3 4.47 -3.14 -13.44
C PHE A 3 5.21 -4.06 -12.46
N LEU A 4 4.50 -5.03 -11.86
CA LEU A 4 5.09 -5.96 -10.89
C LEU A 4 6.23 -6.79 -11.48
N ASN A 5 6.08 -7.29 -12.70
CA ASN A 5 7.16 -8.05 -13.36
C ASN A 5 8.39 -7.16 -13.60
N LYS A 6 8.20 -5.95 -14.14
CA LYS A 6 9.29 -4.98 -14.33
C LYS A 6 9.94 -4.60 -12.99
N PHE A 7 9.14 -4.40 -11.95
CA PHE A 7 9.63 -4.12 -10.61
C PHE A 7 10.50 -5.27 -10.10
N TRP A 8 10.07 -6.53 -10.22
CA TRP A 8 10.87 -7.69 -9.82
C TRP A 8 12.12 -7.89 -10.66
N GLU A 9 12.07 -7.63 -11.97
CA GLU A 9 13.26 -7.68 -12.85
C GLU A 9 14.32 -6.64 -12.47
N ASN A 10 13.90 -5.43 -12.07
CA ASN A 10 14.82 -4.33 -11.77
C ASN A 10 15.29 -4.32 -10.30
N CYS A 11 14.38 -4.61 -9.37
CA CYS A 11 14.62 -4.52 -7.94
C CYS A 11 14.96 -5.88 -7.33
N GLY A 12 14.33 -6.96 -7.82
CA GLY A 12 14.66 -8.35 -7.48
C GLY A 12 14.90 -8.62 -5.99
N THR A 13 15.88 -9.48 -5.72
CA THR A 13 16.33 -9.86 -4.36
C THR A 13 17.04 -8.74 -3.60
N LYS A 14 17.17 -7.54 -4.20
CA LYS A 14 17.83 -6.41 -3.55
C LYS A 14 16.89 -5.68 -2.59
N LEU A 15 15.58 -5.80 -2.76
CA LEU A 15 14.59 -5.16 -1.89
C LEU A 15 13.75 -6.21 -1.19
N ASN A 16 13.70 -6.11 0.13
CA ASN A 16 12.84 -6.92 0.98
C ASN A 16 11.61 -6.12 1.36
N PHE A 17 10.44 -6.74 1.26
CA PHE A 17 9.23 -6.22 1.88
C PHE A 17 9.14 -6.79 3.29
N ILE A 18 9.23 -5.93 4.29
CA ILE A 18 9.09 -6.28 5.69
C ILE A 18 7.64 -6.03 6.09
N LEU A 19 6.99 -7.04 6.65
CA LEU A 19 5.61 -6.94 7.12
C LEU A 19 5.58 -6.36 8.52
N ASP A 20 5.04 -5.15 8.64
CA ASP A 20 4.87 -4.47 9.92
C ASP A 20 3.62 -4.93 10.67
N GLY A 21 2.60 -5.39 9.93
CA GLY A 21 1.37 -5.89 10.52
C GLY A 21 0.39 -6.43 9.50
N ILE A 22 -0.53 -7.28 9.97
CA ILE A 22 -1.59 -7.88 9.17
C ILE A 22 -2.90 -7.89 9.95
N THR A 23 -3.99 -7.51 9.30
CA THR A 23 -5.33 -7.67 9.88
C THR A 23 -5.72 -9.14 9.85
N THR A 24 -6.30 -9.63 10.93
CA THR A 24 -6.78 -11.02 11.05
C THR A 24 -8.30 -11.06 11.21
N ASN A 25 -8.88 -12.27 11.16
CA ASN A 25 -10.30 -12.59 11.41
C ASN A 25 -11.28 -12.46 10.23
N ASP A 26 -10.88 -11.94 9.07
CA ASP A 26 -11.63 -12.10 7.83
C ASP A 26 -10.91 -13.14 6.94
N PRO A 27 -11.56 -14.27 6.58
CA PRO A 27 -10.94 -15.32 5.76
C PRO A 27 -10.79 -14.93 4.28
N THR A 28 -11.41 -13.83 3.85
CA THR A 28 -11.53 -13.39 2.46
C THR A 28 -10.95 -12.00 2.21
N CYS A 29 -10.58 -11.26 3.25
CA CYS A 29 -9.95 -9.96 3.12
C CYS A 29 -8.79 -9.81 4.11
N CYS A 30 -7.72 -9.12 3.70
CA CYS A 30 -6.71 -8.66 4.63
C CYS A 30 -6.11 -7.32 4.22
N GLY A 31 -5.78 -6.51 5.22
CA GLY A 31 -4.88 -5.38 5.12
C GLY A 31 -3.50 -5.76 5.64
N ILE A 32 -2.45 -5.31 4.96
CA ILE A 32 -1.05 -5.54 5.31
C ILE A 32 -0.35 -4.18 5.36
N MET A 33 0.37 -3.90 6.44
CA MET A 33 1.31 -2.78 6.49
C MET A 33 2.71 -3.30 6.24
N TRP A 34 3.51 -2.53 5.51
CA TRP A 34 4.86 -2.93 5.16
C TRP A 34 5.78 -1.74 4.92
N HIS A 35 7.07 -2.02 4.96
CA HIS A 35 8.12 -1.13 4.48
C HIS A 35 9.16 -1.90 3.70
N MET A 36 9.98 -1.19 2.91
CA MET A 36 11.05 -1.82 2.16
C MET A 36 12.40 -1.65 2.84
N GLU A 37 13.22 -2.68 2.76
CA GLU A 37 14.61 -2.66 3.20
C GLU A 37 15.55 -3.08 2.07
N HIS A 38 16.74 -2.47 2.04
CA HIS A 38 17.86 -2.93 1.24
C HIS A 38 18.99 -3.35 2.17
N LYS A 39 19.36 -4.65 2.17
CA LYS A 39 20.42 -5.19 3.03
C LYS A 39 20.25 -4.91 4.54
N GLY A 40 19.01 -4.81 5.01
CA GLY A 40 18.68 -4.50 6.41
C GLY A 40 18.62 -3.01 6.73
N ASP A 41 18.92 -2.13 5.76
CA ASP A 41 18.72 -0.68 5.91
C ASP A 41 17.35 -0.27 5.38
N HIS A 42 16.70 0.65 6.09
CA HIS A 42 15.43 1.24 5.66
C HIS A 42 15.56 1.94 4.30
N PHE A 43 14.68 1.60 3.37
CA PHE A 43 14.59 2.28 2.08
C PHE A 43 13.76 3.57 2.23
N PRO A 44 14.21 4.75 1.76
CA PRO A 44 13.48 6.01 1.93
C PRO A 44 12.12 6.00 1.21
N CYS A 45 11.11 6.67 1.80
CA CYS A 45 9.77 6.83 1.23
C CYS A 45 9.13 5.52 0.73
N SER A 46 9.38 4.43 1.45
CA SER A 46 9.07 3.06 1.01
C SER A 46 8.06 2.33 1.89
N LYS A 47 7.40 3.08 2.78
CA LYS A 47 6.33 2.54 3.60
C LYS A 47 5.05 2.47 2.77
N GLY A 48 4.22 1.50 3.08
CA GLY A 48 2.94 1.35 2.41
C GLY A 48 1.98 0.45 3.16
N CYS A 49 0.79 0.36 2.62
CA CYS A 49 -0.16 -0.68 3.00
C CYS A 49 -0.83 -1.27 1.77
N SER A 50 -1.21 -2.53 1.87
CA SER A 50 -1.86 -3.28 0.81
C SER A 50 -3.16 -3.86 1.32
N PHE A 51 -4.18 -3.82 0.46
CA PHE A 51 -5.48 -4.42 0.74
C PHE A 51 -5.78 -5.48 -0.30
N TYR A 52 -6.03 -6.71 0.16
CA TYR A 52 -6.30 -7.85 -0.68
C TYR A 52 -7.70 -8.41 -0.41
N LYS A 53 -8.38 -8.84 -1.49
CA LYS A 53 -9.60 -9.64 -1.40
C LYS A 53 -9.41 -10.96 -2.11
N PHE A 54 -10.00 -12.00 -1.53
CA PHE A 54 -9.92 -13.36 -2.00
C PHE A 54 -11.32 -13.93 -2.19
N GLU A 55 -11.47 -14.78 -3.21
CA GLU A 55 -12.64 -15.64 -3.37
C GLU A 55 -12.27 -17.08 -3.07
N ASN A 56 -13.13 -17.78 -2.33
CA ASN A 56 -13.01 -19.22 -2.17
C ASN A 56 -13.58 -19.91 -3.41
N ARG A 57 -12.71 -20.51 -4.22
CA ARG A 57 -13.08 -21.33 -5.38
C ARG A 57 -12.63 -22.76 -5.12
N ASN A 58 -13.59 -23.64 -4.85
CA ASN A 58 -13.36 -25.07 -4.59
C ASN A 58 -12.38 -25.32 -3.43
N GLY A 59 -12.56 -24.62 -2.31
CA GLY A 59 -11.70 -24.74 -1.12
C GLY A 59 -10.33 -24.05 -1.24
N LYS A 60 -10.06 -23.35 -2.35
CA LYS A 60 -8.83 -22.58 -2.56
C LYS A 60 -9.15 -21.09 -2.62
N LEU A 61 -8.49 -20.31 -1.77
CA LEU A 61 -8.54 -18.86 -1.86
C LEU A 61 -7.80 -18.40 -3.13
N LYS A 62 -8.47 -17.58 -3.92
CA LYS A 62 -7.95 -16.94 -5.13
C LYS A 62 -7.93 -15.45 -4.91
N LEU A 63 -6.76 -14.82 -5.07
CA LEU A 63 -6.66 -13.36 -5.06
C LEU A 63 -7.47 -12.80 -6.22
N VAL A 64 -8.49 -11.99 -5.90
CA VAL A 64 -9.36 -11.35 -6.90
C VAL A 64 -9.22 -9.85 -6.93
N TYR A 65 -8.62 -9.27 -5.89
CA TYR A 65 -8.36 -7.85 -5.79
C TYR A 65 -7.10 -7.60 -4.99
N GLY A 66 -6.26 -6.68 -5.46
CA GLY A 66 -5.15 -6.13 -4.71
C GLY A 66 -5.03 -4.64 -4.97
N ARG A 67 -4.82 -3.87 -3.91
CA ARG A 67 -4.53 -2.45 -3.99
C ARG A 67 -3.41 -2.10 -3.03
N ASP A 68 -2.36 -1.52 -3.56
CA ASP A 68 -1.25 -0.97 -2.80
C ASP A 68 -1.41 0.55 -2.64
N VAL A 69 -1.14 1.06 -1.45
CA VAL A 69 -1.12 2.48 -1.10
C VAL A 69 0.27 2.78 -0.57
N MET A 70 1.03 3.57 -1.33
CA MET A 70 2.40 3.95 -1.01
C MET A 70 2.43 5.25 -0.24
N GLU A 71 3.43 5.40 0.65
CA GLU A 71 3.82 6.71 1.15
C GLU A 71 4.12 7.64 -0.04
N PRO A 72 3.56 8.86 -0.06
CA PRO A 72 3.79 9.78 -1.16
C PRO A 72 5.25 10.24 -1.16
N VAL A 73 5.87 10.18 -2.34
CA VAL A 73 7.23 10.72 -2.58
C VAL A 73 7.31 12.22 -2.30
N HIS A 74 6.19 12.93 -2.41
CA HIS A 74 6.04 14.33 -2.00
C HIS A 74 5.00 14.44 -0.89
N LYS A 75 5.47 14.59 0.35
CA LYS A 75 4.63 15.08 1.45
C LYS A 75 4.48 16.59 1.27
N HIS A 76 3.36 17.04 0.74
CA HIS A 76 3.07 18.48 0.60
C HIS A 76 2.90 19.23 1.92
N GLY A 77 3.40 18.72 3.06
CA GLY A 77 3.39 19.37 4.37
C GLY A 77 2.14 20.23 4.64
N LEU A 78 2.36 21.51 4.92
CA LEU A 78 1.32 22.53 5.10
C LEU A 78 0.41 22.70 3.86
N GLY A 79 0.95 22.62 2.65
CA GLY A 79 0.16 22.77 1.42
C GLY A 79 -0.87 21.65 1.19
N GLY A 80 -0.57 20.42 1.62
CA GLY A 80 -1.54 19.32 1.62
C GLY A 80 -2.67 19.56 2.62
N LEU A 81 -2.34 20.11 3.79
CA LEU A 81 -3.32 20.48 4.81
C LEU A 81 -4.25 21.61 4.33
N GLU A 82 -3.68 22.65 3.70
CA GLU A 82 -4.47 23.76 3.13
C GLU A 82 -5.39 23.30 1.99
N ALA A 83 -4.96 22.35 1.16
CA ALA A 83 -5.82 21.76 0.14
C ALA A 83 -7.00 20.97 0.74
N ILE A 84 -6.76 20.23 1.82
CA ILE A 84 -7.82 19.51 2.55
C ILE A 84 -8.79 20.51 3.19
N LYS A 85 -8.30 21.55 3.87
CA LYS A 85 -9.15 22.63 4.43
C LYS A 85 -10.01 23.26 3.35
N GLY A 86 -9.43 23.65 2.22
CA GLY A 86 -10.18 24.26 1.14
C GLY A 86 -11.26 23.35 0.52
N VAL A 87 -11.16 22.02 0.62
CA VAL A 87 -12.23 21.10 0.24
C VAL A 87 -13.33 21.04 1.30
N LEU A 88 -12.97 21.01 2.58
CA LEU A 88 -13.92 20.98 3.70
C LEU A 88 -14.72 22.28 3.78
N ASP A 89 -14.07 23.44 3.68
CA ASP A 89 -14.72 24.76 3.74
C ASP A 89 -15.73 24.95 2.59
N ARG A 90 -15.45 24.36 1.42
CA ARG A 90 -16.38 24.36 0.27
C ARG A 90 -17.63 23.50 0.49
N HIS A 91 -17.55 22.47 1.32
CA HIS A 91 -18.68 21.59 1.62
C HIS A 91 -19.56 22.11 2.76
N GLU A 92 -19.01 22.93 3.67
CA GLU A 92 -19.78 23.60 4.73
C GLU A 92 -20.46 24.90 4.27
N SER A 93 -20.12 25.39 3.07
CA SER A 93 -20.70 26.61 2.47
C SER A 93 -21.94 26.35 1.58
N CYS A 94 -22.51 25.13 1.61
CA CYS A 94 -23.71 24.72 0.86
C CYS A 94 -24.89 24.45 1.80
#